data_AF-A0A816DJW0-F1
#
_entry.id   AF-A0A816DJW0-F1
#
_cell.length_a   1.000
_cell.length_b   1.000
_cell.length_c   1.000
_cell.angle_alpha   90.00
_cell.angle_beta   90.00
_cell.angle_gamma   90.00
#
_symmetry.space_group_name_H-M   'P 1'
#
loop_
_entity.id
_entity.type
_entity.pdbx_description
1 polymer ?
#
loop_
_entity_poly.entity_id
_entity_poly.type
_entity_poly.pdbx_seq_one_letter_code
_entity_poly.pdbx_strand_id
1 'polypeptide(L)' 'NWSHYSKYLDDPRVYGTCGIHPHWSNKWHPSCADFIERCLQHPKILGIGECGLDFGS' A
#
# COMPACT_ATOMS: atom_id res chain seq x y z
N ASN A 1 1.54 11.12 11.53
CA ASN A 1 0.24 11.81 11.74
C ASN A 1 -0.59 11.62 10.48
N TRP A 2 -1.49 10.62 10.47
CA TRP A 2 -2.24 10.21 9.27
C TRP A 2 -3.40 11.17 8.91
N SER A 3 -3.65 12.18 9.76
CA SER A 3 -4.74 13.14 9.60
C SER A 3 -4.66 13.99 8.32
N HIS A 4 -3.49 14.15 7.71
CA HIS A 4 -3.36 14.94 6.49
C HIS A 4 -4.02 14.28 5.26
N TYR A 5 -4.08 12.94 5.25
CA TYR A 5 -4.56 12.16 4.10
C TYR A 5 -6.03 11.75 4.22
N SER A 6 -6.68 11.99 5.38
CA SER A 6 -8.08 11.59 5.60
C SER A 6 -9.03 12.22 4.60
N LYS A 7 -8.76 13.46 4.16
CA LYS A 7 -9.55 14.15 3.13
C LYS A 7 -9.66 13.39 1.80
N TYR A 8 -8.70 12.50 1.50
CA TYR A 8 -8.72 11.69 0.28
C TYR A 8 -9.55 10.40 0.44
N LEU A 9 -9.83 9.97 1.67
CA LEU A 9 -10.70 8.82 1.94
C LEU A 9 -12.14 9.10 1.54
N ASP A 10 -12.55 10.37 1.46
CA ASP A 10 -13.89 10.77 1.02
C ASP A 10 -13.94 11.23 -0.46
N ASP A 11 -12.82 11.59 -1.10
CA ASP A 11 -12.83 12.00 -2.52
C ASP A 11 -13.19 10.81 -3.44
N PRO A 12 -14.29 10.87 -4.20
CA PRO A 12 -14.75 9.75 -5.02
C PRO A 12 -13.81 9.40 -6.19
N ARG A 13 -12.80 10.22 -6.46
CA ARG A 13 -11.82 10.01 -7.55
C ARG A 13 -10.49 9.46 -7.06
N VAL A 14 -10.31 9.31 -5.74
CA VAL A 14 -9.05 8.85 -5.17
C VAL A 14 -9.17 7.39 -4.75
N TYR A 15 -8.23 6.60 -5.26
CA TYR A 15 -8.03 5.18 -4.98
C TYR A 15 -6.55 4.94 -4.69
N GLY A 16 -6.24 3.79 -4.11
CA GLY A 16 -4.88 3.45 -3.72
C GLY A 16 -4.50 2.00 -4.01
N THR A 17 -3.22 1.74 -3.81
CA THR A 17 -2.63 0.41 -3.77
C THR A 17 -1.96 0.18 -2.42
N CYS A 18 -1.78 -1.08 -2.04
CA CYS A 18 -1.03 -1.45 -0.84
C CYS A 18 0.05 -2.47 -1.18
N GLY A 19 1.30 -2.20 -0.80
CA GLY A 19 2.45 -3.03 -1.16
C GLY A 19 3.74 -2.53 -0.50
N ILE A 20 4.87 -3.16 -0.84
CA ILE A 20 6.21 -2.80 -0.36
C ILE A 20 7.12 -2.62 -1.57
N HIS A 21 7.59 -1.38 -1.74
CA HIS A 21 8.51 -0.98 -2.80
C HIS A 21 9.81 -1.83 -2.75
N PRO A 22 10.43 -2.19 -3.89
CA PRO A 22 11.65 -3.02 -3.95
C PRO A 22 12.79 -2.58 -3.02
N HIS A 23 13.08 -1.27 -2.94
CA HIS A 23 14.02 -0.67 -1.97
C HIS A 23 13.79 -1.03 -0.50
N TRP A 24 12.56 -1.41 -0.12
CA TRP A 24 12.16 -1.78 1.24
C TRP A 24 11.87 -3.27 1.39
N SER A 25 12.17 -4.09 0.38
CA SER A 25 11.92 -5.54 0.38
C SER A 25 12.59 -6.27 1.55
N ASN A 26 13.74 -5.78 2.03
CA ASN A 26 14.42 -6.30 3.21
C ASN A 26 13.64 -6.13 4.53
N LYS A 27 12.55 -5.35 4.53
CA LYS A 27 11.64 -5.18 5.67
C LYS A 27 10.45 -6.13 5.63
N TRP A 28 10.33 -6.96 4.59
CA TRP A 28 9.25 -7.94 4.49
C TRP A 28 9.26 -8.93 5.66
N HIS A 29 8.08 -9.16 6.23
CA HIS A 29 7.80 -10.22 7.19
C HIS A 29 6.36 -10.73 6.97
N PRO A 30 5.99 -11.96 7.38
CA PRO A 30 4.62 -12.47 7.20
C PRO A 30 3.51 -11.51 7.70
N SER A 31 3.75 -10.73 8.76
CA SER A 31 2.80 -9.72 9.23
C SER A 31 2.51 -8.59 8.24
N CYS A 32 3.40 -8.35 7.26
CA CYS A 32 3.15 -7.45 6.15
C CYS A 32 2.07 -8.00 5.22
N ALA A 33 2.05 -9.31 4.98
CA ALA A 33 1.00 -9.94 4.19
C ALA A 33 -0.36 -9.76 4.85
N ASP A 34 -0.46 -10.06 6.15
CA ASP A 34 -1.70 -9.87 6.92
C ASP A 34 -2.16 -8.40 6.87
N PHE A 35 -1.23 -7.44 6.91
CA PHE A 35 -1.56 -6.03 6.80
C PHE A 35 -2.09 -5.66 5.41
N ILE A 36 -1.44 -6.12 4.35
CA ILE A 36 -1.88 -5.90 2.97
C ILE A 36 -3.28 -6.50 2.77
N GLU A 37 -3.52 -7.73 3.24
CA GLU A 37 -4.84 -8.38 3.16
C GLU A 37 -5.93 -7.57 3.86
N ARG A 38 -5.64 -7.00 5.04
CA ARG A 38 -6.56 -6.09 5.74
C ARG A 38 -6.81 -4.81 4.95
N CYS A 39 -5.78 -4.22 4.34
CA CYS A 39 -5.94 -3.03 3.51
C CYS A 39 -6.80 -3.29 2.27
N LEU A 40 -6.66 -4.46 1.65
CA LEU A 40 -7.48 -4.87 0.48
C LEU A 40 -8.97 -5.01 0.80
N GLN A 41 -9.36 -5.09 2.08
CA GLN A 41 -10.78 -5.06 2.46
C GLN A 41 -11.41 -3.67 2.31
N HIS A 42 -10.60 -2.61 2.18
CA HIS A 42 -11.11 -1.26 1.99
C HIS A 42 -11.49 -1.03 0.52
N PRO A 43 -12.73 -0.56 0.20
CA PRO A 43 -13.23 -0.46 -1.18
C PRO A 43 -12.45 0.50 -2.09
N LYS A 44 -11.63 1.39 -1.51
CA LYS A 44 -10.74 2.30 -2.25
C LYS A 44 -9.35 1.75 -2.54
N ILE A 45 -8.99 0.56 -2.03
CA ILE A 45 -7.73 -0.09 -2.38
C ILE A 45 -8.01 -1.09 -3.50
N LEU A 46 -7.55 -0.77 -4.71
CA LEU A 46 -7.91 -1.52 -5.92
C LEU A 46 -6.80 -2.43 -6.43
N GLY A 47 -5.63 -2.41 -5.79
CA GLY A 47 -4.49 -3.20 -6.24
C GLY A 47 -3.42 -3.39 -5.19
N ILE A 48 -2.54 -4.36 -5.46
CA ILE A 48 -1.36 -4.64 -4.67
C ILE A 48 -0.18 -3.92 -5.34
N GLY A 49 0.52 -3.10 -4.56
CA GLY A 49 1.64 -2.29 -5.04
C GLY A 49 1.90 -1.06 -4.17
N GLU A 50 3.05 -0.42 -4.29
CA GLU A 50 4.12 -0.74 -5.24
C GLU A 50 4.89 -2.01 -4.87
N CYS A 51 5.27 -2.81 -5.85
CA CYS A 51 6.09 -4.00 -5.72
C CYS A 51 6.81 -4.28 -7.05
N GLY A 52 7.90 -5.05 -7.02
CA GLY A 52 8.68 -5.36 -8.23
C GLY A 52 10.13 -5.68 -7.92
N LEU A 53 11.00 -5.40 -8.89
CA LEU A 53 12.46 -5.52 -8.78
C LEU A 53 13.08 -4.21 -9.22
N ASP A 54 14.02 -3.70 -8.44
CA ASP A 54 14.85 -2.54 -8.79
C ASP A 54 16.32 -2.95 -8.70
N PHE A 55 16.99 -3.02 -9.85
CA PHE A 55 18.38 -3.44 -9.97
C PHE A 55 19.34 -2.25 -10.19
N GLY A 56 18.82 -1.02 -10.27
CA GLY A 56 19.56 0.16 -10.72
C GLY A 56 20.07 1.07 -9.61
N SER A 57 20.15 0.58 -8.37
CA SER A 57 20.57 1.36 -7.19
C SER A 57 22.08 1.30 -6.93
#